data_AF-A0A8J3Y6Y4-F1
#
_entry.id   AF-A0A8J3Y6Y4-F1
#
_cell.length_a   1.000
_cell.length_b   1.000
_cell.length_c   1.000
_cell.angle_alpha   90.00
_cell.angle_beta   90.00
_cell.angle_gamma   90.00
#
_symmetry.space_group_name_H-M   'P 1'
#
loop_
_entity.id
_entity.type
_entity.pdbx_description
1 polymer ?
#
loop_
_entity_poly.entity_id
_entity_poly.type
_entity_poly.pdbx_seq_one_letter_code
_entity_poly.pdbx_strand_id
1 'polypeptide(L)'
;MPTAPPGAARTGQRATACPDTIPAVKDLRVRMRTVTVAAVAATAVVTALAGGVARPRQAHADAPFPFTLESAASQPATGTPVPPSGRHAALVRNTSVATTTVEGSGRVVIGATGSHCEGWPKLRVTVDGTVLGTVSVEHPTQYGAHTVGPAVGPGRHTVRIAFVNDHMTKTCDRNAFVASAQLEYPPSAEFGSAVFLTNSRIAALKERVAAGTQPTRAGWNALLAAADKDLDREPTVPGTWLVPWYYDDPAGHNAMLGMLRGQANAAYRLALVHRITGDERYAAAAARQITTWIDGVRTYSTAEDSTLAFSNSFPLMTFAAHLLRSSPSFPAATQEAFAQFLRTRALGMSTMSHQNNWGNWGLVLEVSTAAYLGDRMLFDRAATRWKQFVEQQIAADGHLPLEVHRADGLSGILYSNFALHPQTLAAEIMRANGLDLYDYRAPNGRTLRLAFDRIAGWVHDPATYPYRKDPAATPNYMYNVGYWEVLHMRWPNPAAGAVLASRRPVKDDPMSIGMTFTHGGLL
;
A
#
# COMPACT_ATOMS: atom_id res chain seq x y z
N MET A 1 -2.78 58.39 -0.50
CA MET A 1 -3.69 59.55 -0.40
C MET A 1 -3.24 60.55 -1.45
N PRO A 2 -4.13 61.23 -2.21
CA PRO A 2 -5.48 61.69 -1.82
C PRO A 2 -6.61 61.23 -2.78
N THR A 3 -7.75 60.72 -2.24
CA THR A 3 -9.08 61.35 -2.07
C THR A 3 -9.98 61.45 -3.32
N ALA A 4 -11.15 60.81 -3.22
CA ALA A 4 -12.38 60.92 -4.04
C ALA A 4 -13.01 62.35 -3.98
N PRO A 5 -14.25 62.70 -4.45
CA PRO A 5 -15.44 61.91 -4.86
C PRO A 5 -16.27 62.56 -6.04
N PRO A 6 -17.63 62.66 -6.02
CA PRO A 6 -18.64 61.73 -6.54
C PRO A 6 -19.66 62.37 -7.54
N GLY A 7 -20.70 61.64 -7.96
CA GLY A 7 -21.96 62.29 -8.36
C GLY A 7 -22.83 61.52 -9.36
N ALA A 8 -23.90 60.91 -8.86
CA ALA A 8 -24.99 60.30 -9.63
C ALA A 8 -26.07 61.33 -10.01
N ALA A 9 -26.81 61.08 -11.10
CA ALA A 9 -28.13 61.66 -11.33
C ALA A 9 -29.09 60.60 -11.89
N ARG A 10 -30.22 60.44 -11.17
CA ARG A 10 -31.47 59.73 -11.53
C ARG A 10 -32.17 60.51 -12.67
N THR A 11 -33.08 59.98 -13.48
CA THR A 11 -34.44 59.50 -13.16
C THR A 11 -35.12 58.98 -14.45
N GLY A 12 -36.11 58.10 -14.33
CA GLY A 12 -37.04 57.80 -15.44
C GLY A 12 -37.79 56.49 -15.25
N GLN A 13 -39.08 56.58 -14.92
CA GLN A 13 -39.95 55.54 -14.36
C GLN A 13 -40.76 54.73 -15.40
N ARG A 14 -41.20 53.54 -14.93
CA ARG A 14 -42.42 52.74 -15.24
C ARG A 14 -42.46 51.96 -16.57
N ALA A 15 -42.42 50.62 -16.56
CA ALA A 15 -43.49 49.63 -16.23
C ALA A 15 -44.52 49.55 -17.38
N THR A 16 -44.88 48.42 -18.00
CA THR A 16 -45.18 47.05 -17.53
C THR A 16 -45.36 46.09 -18.74
N ALA A 17 -45.26 44.77 -18.45
CA ALA A 17 -45.98 43.63 -19.06
C ALA A 17 -45.35 42.86 -20.26
N CYS A 18 -45.11 41.56 -20.01
CA CYS A 18 -45.00 40.47 -20.99
C CYS A 18 -46.33 40.27 -21.75
N PRO A 19 -46.27 39.61 -22.92
CA PRO A 19 -46.65 38.20 -22.92
C PRO A 19 -45.76 37.29 -23.80
N ASP A 20 -45.87 36.00 -23.50
CA ASP A 20 -45.29 34.84 -24.16
C ASP A 20 -45.51 34.79 -25.68
N THR A 21 -44.56 34.21 -26.41
CA THR A 21 -44.77 33.08 -27.36
C THR A 21 -43.49 32.78 -28.14
N ILE A 22 -43.11 31.49 -28.16
CA ILE A 22 -42.11 30.93 -29.09
C ILE A 22 -42.86 30.38 -30.31
N PRO A 23 -42.33 30.56 -31.53
CA PRO A 23 -42.20 29.40 -32.42
C PRO A 23 -40.84 29.29 -33.13
N ALA A 24 -40.65 28.11 -33.70
CA ALA A 24 -39.41 27.47 -34.12
C ALA A 24 -38.75 27.97 -35.41
N VAL A 25 -37.40 27.93 -35.38
CA VAL A 25 -36.42 27.43 -36.37
C VAL A 25 -36.63 27.70 -37.87
N LYS A 26 -35.69 28.44 -38.47
CA LYS A 26 -35.05 28.05 -39.74
C LYS A 26 -33.67 28.70 -39.94
N ASP A 27 -32.77 27.88 -40.47
CA ASP A 27 -31.34 28.09 -40.72
C ASP A 27 -30.94 29.40 -41.41
N LEU A 28 -29.75 29.93 -41.08
CA LEU A 28 -28.72 30.18 -42.09
C LEU A 28 -27.32 30.24 -41.47
N ARG A 29 -26.42 29.43 -42.04
CA ARG A 29 -25.01 29.26 -41.68
C ARG A 29 -24.18 30.48 -42.09
N VAL A 30 -23.24 30.91 -41.23
CA VAL A 30 -22.01 31.61 -41.64
C VAL A 30 -20.82 30.94 -40.95
N ARG A 31 -19.86 30.52 -41.77
CA ARG A 31 -18.57 29.94 -41.35
C ARG A 31 -17.64 31.05 -40.87
N MET A 32 -17.09 30.92 -39.66
CA MET A 32 -15.83 31.54 -39.27
C MET A 32 -14.88 30.46 -38.77
N ARG A 33 -13.69 30.43 -39.37
CA ARG A 33 -12.55 29.63 -38.92
C ARG A 33 -11.91 30.34 -37.74
N THR A 34 -11.78 29.66 -36.61
CA THR A 34 -10.91 30.06 -35.51
C THR A 34 -10.04 28.87 -35.13
N VAL A 35 -8.73 29.11 -35.08
CA VAL A 35 -7.70 28.18 -34.63
C VAL A 35 -7.86 27.98 -33.12
N THR A 36 -8.15 26.76 -32.68
CA THR A 36 -8.22 26.42 -31.25
C THR A 36 -6.91 25.77 -30.84
N VAL A 37 -6.18 26.44 -29.95
CA VAL A 37 -5.10 25.83 -29.14
C VAL A 37 -5.76 24.83 -28.19
N ALA A 38 -5.58 23.54 -28.45
CA ALA A 38 -6.08 22.48 -27.57
C ALA A 38 -5.15 22.32 -26.37
N ALA A 39 -5.51 22.91 -25.24
CA ALA A 39 -4.98 22.53 -23.94
C ALA A 39 -5.62 21.19 -23.54
N VAL A 40 -4.89 20.09 -23.72
CA VAL A 40 -5.30 18.76 -23.26
C VAL A 40 -5.04 18.66 -21.75
N ALA A 41 -6.06 18.97 -20.96
CA ALA A 41 -6.11 18.57 -19.56
C ALA A 41 -6.49 17.08 -19.51
N ALA A 42 -5.50 16.20 -19.31
CA ALA A 42 -5.72 14.78 -19.12
C ALA A 42 -6.27 14.53 -17.71
N THR A 43 -7.59 14.64 -17.55
CA THR A 43 -8.29 14.15 -16.35
C THR A 43 -8.48 12.65 -16.51
N ALA A 44 -7.66 11.85 -15.82
CA ALA A 44 -7.83 10.39 -15.79
C ALA A 44 -9.10 10.05 -15.00
N VAL A 45 -10.22 9.91 -15.70
CA VAL A 45 -11.48 9.41 -15.16
C VAL A 45 -11.34 7.91 -14.94
N VAL A 46 -11.42 7.45 -13.68
CA VAL A 46 -11.61 6.04 -13.36
C VAL A 46 -13.07 5.71 -13.61
N THR A 47 -13.42 5.43 -14.88
CA THR A 47 -14.71 4.85 -15.24
C THR A 47 -14.66 3.35 -14.96
N ALA A 48 -15.06 2.96 -13.75
CA ALA A 48 -15.37 1.56 -13.46
C ALA A 48 -16.82 1.28 -13.95
N LEU A 49 -16.96 0.73 -15.15
CA LEU A 49 -18.25 0.25 -15.68
C LEU A 49 -18.33 -1.28 -15.55
N ALA A 50 -19.36 -1.81 -14.88
CA ALA A 50 -20.14 -2.99 -15.31
C ALA A 50 -21.09 -3.51 -14.20
N GLY A 51 -22.38 -3.56 -14.53
CA GLY A 51 -23.33 -4.58 -14.05
C GLY A 51 -24.09 -4.27 -12.76
N GLY A 52 -25.23 -3.57 -12.89
CA GLY A 52 -26.23 -3.46 -11.83
C GLY A 52 -26.83 -4.83 -11.48
N VAL A 53 -26.30 -5.44 -10.42
CA VAL A 53 -27.01 -6.42 -9.61
C VAL A 53 -26.73 -6.00 -8.18
N ALA A 54 -27.78 -5.75 -7.39
CA ALA A 54 -27.65 -5.46 -5.97
C ALA A 54 -26.79 -6.54 -5.32
N ARG A 55 -25.53 -6.21 -4.98
CA ARG A 55 -24.62 -7.14 -4.34
C ARG A 55 -24.89 -7.10 -2.83
N PRO A 56 -25.08 -8.26 -2.18
CA PRO A 56 -25.17 -8.28 -0.73
C PRO A 56 -23.85 -7.75 -0.15
N ARG A 57 -23.92 -7.09 1.02
CA ARG A 57 -22.77 -6.70 1.85
C ARG A 57 -21.73 -7.83 1.84
N GLN A 58 -20.59 -7.61 1.20
CA GLN A 58 -19.41 -8.41 1.51
C GLN A 58 -18.89 -7.91 2.86
N ALA A 59 -19.30 -8.57 3.94
CA ALA A 59 -18.54 -8.52 5.17
C ALA A 59 -17.11 -8.97 4.83
N HIS A 60 -16.10 -8.22 5.28
CA HIS A 60 -14.71 -8.64 5.19
C HIS A 60 -14.59 -10.00 5.90
N ALA A 61 -14.37 -11.07 5.15
CA ALA A 61 -14.08 -12.36 5.76
C ALA A 61 -12.69 -12.25 6.39
N ASP A 62 -12.61 -12.45 7.70
CA ASP A 62 -11.34 -12.55 8.42
C ASP A 62 -10.43 -13.60 7.74
N ALA A 63 -9.11 -13.41 7.84
CA ALA A 63 -8.17 -14.39 7.31
C ALA A 63 -8.44 -15.79 7.93
N PRO A 64 -8.19 -16.89 7.21
CA PRO A 64 -8.42 -18.22 7.77
C PRO A 64 -7.62 -18.41 9.06
N PHE A 65 -8.23 -19.08 10.05
CA PHE A 65 -7.57 -19.41 11.31
C PHE A 65 -6.37 -20.34 11.03
N PRO A 66 -5.14 -20.00 11.49
CA PRO A 66 -3.92 -20.61 10.95
C PRO A 66 -3.52 -21.93 11.62
N PHE A 67 -4.28 -22.44 12.61
CA PHE A 67 -3.88 -23.59 13.42
C PHE A 67 -4.87 -24.75 13.33
N THR A 68 -4.33 -25.97 13.30
CA THR A 68 -5.03 -27.19 13.72
C THR A 68 -4.83 -27.37 15.22
N LEU A 69 -5.88 -27.70 15.96
CA LEU A 69 -5.89 -27.71 17.42
C LEU A 69 -6.10 -29.11 18.00
N GLU A 70 -5.37 -29.44 19.05
CA GLU A 70 -5.53 -30.66 19.86
C GLU A 70 -5.72 -30.24 21.32
N SER A 71 -6.80 -30.71 21.97
CA SER A 71 -7.16 -30.30 23.35
C SER A 71 -7.10 -28.78 23.58
N ALA A 72 -7.43 -28.00 22.56
CA ALA A 72 -7.34 -26.54 22.53
C ALA A 72 -8.54 -25.98 21.78
N ALA A 73 -8.83 -24.69 21.96
CA ALA A 73 -9.98 -24.04 21.34
C ALA A 73 -9.54 -22.80 20.56
N SER A 74 -10.19 -22.56 19.42
CA SER A 74 -10.06 -21.27 18.74
C SER A 74 -10.97 -20.28 19.46
N GLN A 75 -10.45 -19.14 19.90
CA GLN A 75 -11.20 -18.10 20.60
C GLN A 75 -11.01 -16.73 19.93
N PRO A 76 -11.95 -15.78 20.10
CA PRO A 76 -11.72 -14.39 19.70
C PRO A 76 -10.43 -13.86 20.33
N ALA A 77 -9.61 -13.21 19.53
CA ALA A 77 -8.35 -12.66 20.00
C ALA A 77 -8.58 -11.53 21.02
N THR A 78 -7.90 -11.62 22.16
CA THR A 78 -7.97 -10.62 23.24
C THR A 78 -6.71 -9.75 23.33
N GLY A 79 -5.64 -10.13 22.64
CA GLY A 79 -4.39 -9.37 22.58
C GLY A 79 -4.31 -8.36 21.44
N THR A 80 -3.27 -7.53 21.47
CA THR A 80 -2.90 -6.55 20.46
C THR A 80 -1.54 -6.87 19.84
N PRO A 81 -1.35 -6.58 18.54
CA PRO A 81 -2.40 -6.25 17.58
C PRO A 81 -3.37 -7.43 17.38
N VAL A 82 -4.62 -7.15 17.00
CA VAL A 82 -5.59 -8.21 16.68
C VAL A 82 -5.07 -8.99 15.46
N PRO A 83 -4.93 -10.32 15.53
CA PRO A 83 -4.46 -11.11 14.40
C PRO A 83 -5.44 -11.02 13.22
N PRO A 84 -4.96 -11.17 11.97
CA PRO A 84 -5.82 -11.07 10.78
C PRO A 84 -7.00 -12.05 10.74
N SER A 85 -6.93 -13.15 11.48
CA SER A 85 -8.02 -14.11 11.63
C SER A 85 -9.09 -13.71 12.64
N GLY A 86 -8.88 -12.60 13.36
CA GLY A 86 -9.69 -12.19 14.51
C GLY A 86 -9.61 -13.14 15.71
N ARG A 87 -8.79 -14.20 15.64
CA ARG A 87 -8.82 -15.34 16.57
C ARG A 87 -7.43 -15.83 16.95
N HIS A 88 -7.32 -16.43 18.13
CA HIS A 88 -6.12 -17.12 18.62
C HIS A 88 -6.43 -18.56 19.06
N ALA A 89 -5.40 -19.38 19.22
CA ALA A 89 -5.48 -20.69 19.84
C ALA A 89 -5.35 -20.56 21.36
N ALA A 90 -6.39 -20.90 22.11
CA ALA A 90 -6.37 -20.97 23.57
C ALA A 90 -5.86 -22.36 24.01
N LEU A 91 -4.66 -22.37 24.57
CA LEU A 91 -3.99 -23.53 25.13
C LEU A 91 -4.10 -23.47 26.65
N VAL A 92 -4.95 -24.32 27.22
CA VAL A 92 -5.40 -24.21 28.62
C VAL A 92 -5.05 -25.42 29.48
N ARG A 93 -4.39 -26.43 28.91
CA ARG A 93 -3.92 -27.63 29.59
C ARG A 93 -2.57 -28.06 29.05
N ASN A 94 -1.85 -28.90 29.80
CA ASN A 94 -0.59 -29.52 29.32
C ASN A 94 -0.75 -30.40 28.07
N THR A 95 -1.98 -30.80 27.74
CA THR A 95 -2.30 -31.55 26.52
C THR A 95 -2.65 -30.63 25.34
N SER A 96 -2.82 -29.34 25.57
CA SER A 96 -3.20 -28.37 24.54
C SER A 96 -2.06 -28.14 23.56
N VAL A 97 -2.36 -28.29 22.27
CA VAL A 97 -1.42 -28.04 21.18
C VAL A 97 -2.06 -27.29 20.02
N ALA A 98 -1.30 -26.36 19.45
CA ALA A 98 -1.59 -25.74 18.17
C ALA A 98 -0.51 -26.14 17.14
N THR A 99 -0.94 -26.61 15.98
CA THR A 99 -0.04 -27.03 14.89
C THR A 99 -0.31 -26.18 13.65
N THR A 100 0.75 -25.76 12.95
CA THR A 100 0.64 -25.06 11.67
C THR A 100 1.77 -25.46 10.72
N THR A 101 1.67 -25.04 9.46
CA THR A 101 2.73 -25.16 8.48
C THR A 101 3.34 -23.79 8.22
N VAL A 102 4.67 -23.71 8.20
CA VAL A 102 5.42 -22.53 7.74
C VAL A 102 6.32 -22.91 6.57
N GLU A 103 6.67 -21.95 5.72
CA GLU A 103 7.51 -22.19 4.55
C GLU A 103 8.66 -21.17 4.46
N GLY A 104 9.86 -21.66 4.18
CA GLY A 104 11.08 -20.87 4.05
C GLY A 104 12.19 -21.41 4.93
N SER A 105 13.16 -20.55 5.24
CA SER A 105 14.25 -20.82 6.18
C SER A 105 14.31 -19.70 7.21
N GLY A 106 14.68 -19.98 8.45
CA GLY A 106 14.72 -18.96 9.49
C GLY A 106 14.49 -19.50 10.89
N ARG A 107 14.45 -18.61 11.89
CA ARG A 107 14.07 -19.00 13.25
C ARG A 107 12.56 -19.01 13.38
N VAL A 108 11.99 -19.92 14.16
CA VAL A 108 10.54 -19.90 14.42
C VAL A 108 10.24 -18.75 15.38
N VAL A 109 9.28 -17.90 15.04
CA VAL A 109 8.75 -16.84 15.89
C VAL A 109 7.28 -17.09 16.15
N ILE A 110 6.89 -17.01 17.41
CA ILE A 110 5.50 -17.17 17.85
C ILE A 110 4.99 -15.84 18.38
N GLY A 111 3.83 -15.41 17.91
CA GLY A 111 3.06 -14.34 18.55
C GLY A 111 2.07 -14.96 19.52
N ALA A 112 2.29 -14.74 20.83
CA ALA A 112 1.49 -15.30 21.91
C ALA A 112 1.33 -14.34 23.10
N THR A 113 0.17 -14.37 23.75
CA THR A 113 -0.06 -13.80 25.08
C THR A 113 -0.26 -14.91 26.10
N GLY A 114 -0.22 -14.57 27.38
CA GLY A 114 -0.39 -15.53 28.45
C GLY A 114 -1.10 -14.95 29.67
N SER A 115 -1.80 -15.80 30.41
CA SER A 115 -2.26 -15.47 31.76
C SER A 115 -1.19 -15.86 32.77
N HIS A 116 -0.70 -14.90 33.55
CA HIS A 116 0.22 -15.18 34.65
C HIS A 116 -0.52 -15.82 35.83
N CYS A 117 -0.02 -16.94 36.32
CA CYS A 117 -0.48 -17.58 37.55
C CYS A 117 0.70 -18.35 38.13
N GLU A 118 1.32 -17.84 39.20
CA GLU A 118 2.58 -18.36 39.77
C GLU A 118 3.72 -18.58 38.74
N GLY A 119 3.78 -17.69 37.75
CA GLY A 119 4.68 -17.78 36.59
C GLY A 119 3.94 -17.64 35.27
N TRP A 120 4.71 -17.36 34.22
CA TRP A 120 4.21 -17.22 32.85
C TRP A 120 4.10 -18.57 32.14
N PRO A 121 3.17 -18.71 31.17
CA PRO A 121 3.04 -19.92 30.38
C PRO A 121 4.29 -20.14 29.50
N LYS A 122 4.65 -21.41 29.36
CA LYS A 122 5.79 -21.90 28.60
C LYS A 122 5.28 -22.72 27.42
N LEU A 123 5.76 -22.37 26.24
CA LEU A 123 5.42 -23.04 24.99
C LEU A 123 6.63 -23.80 24.48
N ARG A 124 6.51 -25.13 24.38
CA ARG A 124 7.50 -25.98 23.70
C ARG A 124 7.19 -26.01 22.22
N VAL A 125 8.21 -25.77 21.39
CA VAL A 125 8.08 -25.77 19.94
C VAL A 125 8.86 -26.93 19.35
N THR A 126 8.17 -27.70 18.51
CA THR A 126 8.74 -28.78 17.73
C THR A 126 8.58 -28.45 16.25
N VAL A 127 9.63 -28.60 15.47
CA VAL A 127 9.61 -28.49 14.01
C VAL A 127 10.00 -29.82 13.40
N ASP A 128 9.14 -30.35 12.53
CA ASP A 128 9.33 -31.63 11.82
C ASP A 128 9.74 -32.77 12.77
N GLY A 129 9.07 -32.84 13.92
CA GLY A 129 9.33 -33.83 14.96
C GLY A 129 10.52 -33.52 15.89
N THR A 130 11.34 -32.51 15.59
CA THR A 130 12.50 -32.11 16.39
C THR A 130 12.16 -30.94 17.32
N VAL A 131 12.44 -31.08 18.63
CA VAL A 131 12.22 -29.98 19.59
C VAL A 131 13.25 -28.88 19.34
N LEU A 132 12.79 -27.69 18.94
CA LEU A 132 13.65 -26.52 18.74
C LEU A 132 13.93 -25.76 20.05
N GLY A 133 12.98 -25.75 20.97
CA GLY A 133 13.13 -25.03 22.23
C GLY A 133 11.84 -24.86 23.01
N THR A 134 11.92 -24.12 24.11
CA THR A 134 10.79 -23.70 24.93
C THR A 134 10.91 -22.21 25.23
N VAL A 135 9.82 -21.46 25.05
CA VAL A 135 9.77 -20.01 25.32
C VAL A 135 8.76 -19.67 26.41
N SER A 136 9.05 -18.61 27.17
CA SER A 136 8.16 -18.04 28.19
C SER A 136 7.35 -16.90 27.56
N VAL A 137 6.03 -16.87 27.77
CA VAL A 137 5.14 -15.85 27.19
C VAL A 137 4.80 -14.82 28.25
N GLU A 138 5.59 -13.76 28.33
CA GLU A 138 5.64 -12.84 29.48
C GLU A 138 4.80 -11.57 29.32
N HIS A 139 3.73 -11.65 28.52
CA HIS A 139 2.85 -10.52 28.26
C HIS A 139 1.37 -10.93 28.27
N PRO A 140 0.51 -10.17 28.98
CA PRO A 140 -0.91 -10.53 29.13
C PRO A 140 -1.74 -10.17 27.90
N THR A 141 -1.36 -9.12 27.18
CA THR A 141 -2.18 -8.53 26.12
C THR A 141 -1.39 -8.22 24.86
N GLN A 142 -0.06 -8.25 24.87
CA GLN A 142 0.75 -8.02 23.67
C GLN A 142 1.25 -9.36 23.14
N TYR A 143 0.85 -9.73 21.91
CA TYR A 143 1.28 -11.01 21.34
C TYR A 143 2.80 -11.14 21.22
N GLY A 144 3.52 -10.03 21.10
CA GLY A 144 5.00 -10.02 21.08
C GLY A 144 5.60 -10.90 19.98
N ALA A 145 6.93 -11.08 20.02
CA ALA A 145 7.65 -11.94 19.10
C ALA A 145 8.57 -12.88 19.89
N HIS A 146 8.12 -14.12 20.10
CA HIS A 146 8.85 -15.13 20.87
C HIS A 146 9.68 -16.00 19.92
N THR A 147 10.97 -15.69 19.78
CA THR A 147 11.84 -16.44 18.86
C THR A 147 12.38 -17.71 19.52
N VAL A 148 12.25 -18.85 18.83
CA VAL A 148 12.48 -20.18 19.40
C VAL A 148 13.63 -20.89 18.71
N GLY A 149 14.60 -21.34 19.51
CA GLY A 149 15.64 -22.26 19.07
C GLY A 149 16.55 -21.74 17.94
N PRO A 150 17.33 -22.63 17.30
CA PRO A 150 18.12 -22.31 16.12
C PRO A 150 17.26 -22.13 14.87
N ALA A 151 17.86 -21.59 13.80
CA ALA A 151 17.19 -21.47 12.50
C ALA A 151 16.99 -22.84 11.83
N VAL A 152 15.87 -23.01 11.14
CA VAL A 152 15.61 -24.13 10.25
C VAL A 152 16.04 -23.79 8.81
N GLY A 153 16.44 -24.82 8.06
CA GLY A 153 16.84 -24.71 6.66
C GLY A 153 15.65 -24.35 5.75
N PRO A 154 15.87 -24.20 4.43
CA PRO A 154 14.79 -23.91 3.49
C PRO A 154 13.86 -25.12 3.34
N GLY A 155 12.56 -24.90 3.47
CA GLY A 155 11.57 -25.93 3.18
C GLY A 155 10.19 -25.60 3.72
N ARG A 156 9.28 -26.57 3.56
CA ARG A 156 7.99 -26.58 4.23
C ARG A 156 8.15 -27.32 5.56
N HIS A 157 7.80 -26.66 6.65
CA HIS A 157 8.01 -27.12 8.02
C HIS A 157 6.69 -27.23 8.77
N THR A 158 6.50 -28.32 9.52
CA THR A 158 5.39 -28.48 10.45
C THR A 158 5.81 -27.96 11.82
N VAL A 159 5.17 -26.89 12.29
CA VAL A 159 5.42 -26.28 13.61
C VAL A 159 4.35 -26.72 14.58
N ARG A 160 4.73 -27.43 15.64
CA ARG A 160 3.87 -27.85 16.74
C ARG A 160 4.20 -27.07 18.01
N ILE A 161 3.20 -26.41 18.59
CA ILE A 161 3.33 -25.51 19.75
C ILE A 161 2.52 -26.09 20.91
N ALA A 162 3.21 -26.66 21.90
CA ALA A 162 2.60 -27.31 23.05
C ALA A 162 2.73 -26.44 24.30
N PHE A 163 1.65 -26.31 25.07
CA PHE A 163 1.68 -25.71 26.40
C PHE A 163 2.18 -26.74 27.41
N VAL A 164 3.24 -26.41 28.19
CA VAL A 164 3.99 -27.43 28.97
C VAL A 164 4.10 -27.18 30.47
N ASN A 165 3.53 -26.11 30.98
CA ASN A 165 3.54 -25.80 32.40
C ASN A 165 2.17 -25.28 32.87
N ASP A 166 1.10 -25.95 32.49
CA ASP A 166 -0.23 -25.67 33.03
C ASP A 166 -0.21 -25.64 34.56
N HIS A 167 -0.94 -24.67 35.12
CA HIS A 167 -1.07 -24.47 36.55
C HIS A 167 -2.36 -23.70 36.84
N MET A 168 -3.21 -24.29 37.68
CA MET A 168 -4.49 -23.73 38.07
C MET A 168 -4.65 -23.79 39.58
N THR A 169 -5.05 -22.67 40.17
CA THR A 169 -5.49 -22.59 41.57
C THR A 169 -6.96 -22.18 41.63
N LYS A 170 -7.49 -21.95 42.83
CA LYS A 170 -8.84 -21.39 42.98
C LYS A 170 -8.96 -19.94 42.50
N THR A 171 -7.85 -19.21 42.43
CA THR A 171 -7.83 -17.75 42.21
C THR A 171 -7.16 -17.34 40.90
N CYS A 172 -6.43 -18.24 40.23
CA CYS A 172 -5.85 -17.98 38.92
C CYS A 172 -5.70 -19.25 38.08
N ASP A 173 -5.58 -19.05 36.77
CA ASP A 173 -5.40 -20.10 35.78
C ASP A 173 -4.36 -19.67 34.74
N ARG A 174 -3.30 -20.47 34.57
CA ARG A 174 -2.20 -20.20 33.64
C ARG A 174 -2.58 -20.72 32.26
N ASN A 175 -2.75 -19.81 31.32
CA ASN A 175 -3.19 -20.15 29.96
C ASN A 175 -2.30 -19.46 28.94
N ALA A 176 -2.06 -20.10 27.79
CA ALA A 176 -1.35 -19.50 26.68
C ALA A 176 -2.30 -19.26 25.50
N PHE A 177 -2.12 -18.14 24.80
CA PHE A 177 -2.94 -17.77 23.67
C PHE A 177 -2.08 -17.46 22.45
N VAL A 178 -2.08 -18.35 21.46
CA VAL A 178 -1.19 -18.27 20.31
C VAL A 178 -1.93 -17.70 19.10
N ALA A 179 -1.49 -16.55 18.60
CA ALA A 179 -2.10 -15.88 17.45
C ALA A 179 -1.39 -16.15 16.13
N SER A 180 -0.08 -16.41 16.17
CA SER A 180 0.71 -16.63 14.95
C SER A 180 1.93 -17.50 15.22
N ALA A 181 2.39 -18.18 14.18
CA ALA A 181 3.70 -18.80 14.11
C ALA A 181 4.24 -18.62 12.69
N GLN A 182 5.48 -18.15 12.58
CA GLN A 182 6.10 -17.83 11.29
C GLN A 182 7.62 -18.05 11.37
N LEU A 183 8.28 -18.06 10.21
CA LEU A 183 9.73 -18.01 10.15
C LEU A 183 10.20 -16.57 10.08
N GLU A 184 11.11 -16.21 10.98
CA GLU A 184 11.86 -14.97 10.89
C GLU A 184 12.84 -15.08 9.72
N TYR A 185 12.78 -14.16 8.77
CA TYR A 185 13.89 -13.99 7.82
C TYR A 185 15.18 -13.64 8.58
N PRO A 186 16.36 -14.02 8.09
CA PRO A 186 17.61 -13.69 8.76
C PRO A 186 17.67 -12.19 9.10
N PRO A 187 18.08 -11.79 10.32
CA PRO A 187 18.25 -10.38 10.64
C PRO A 187 19.27 -9.77 9.67
N SER A 188 18.86 -8.72 8.95
CA SER A 188 19.77 -7.90 8.17
C SER A 188 20.18 -6.70 9.03
N ALA A 189 21.44 -6.29 8.94
CA ALA A 189 21.89 -5.03 9.54
C ALA A 189 21.19 -3.81 8.92
N GLU A 190 20.52 -4.00 7.78
CA GLU A 190 19.81 -2.98 7.02
C GLU A 190 18.34 -2.82 7.45
N PHE A 191 17.78 -3.73 8.24
CA PHE A 191 16.37 -3.66 8.62
C PHE A 191 16.07 -2.38 9.42
N GLY A 192 15.04 -1.65 9.01
CA GLY A 192 14.64 -0.37 9.60
C GLY A 192 15.49 0.83 9.17
N SER A 193 16.56 0.61 8.40
CA SER A 193 17.44 1.66 7.88
C SER A 193 16.84 2.41 6.68
N ALA A 194 15.86 1.82 6.01
CA ALA A 194 15.16 2.36 4.86
C ALA A 194 13.68 1.98 4.88
N VAL A 195 12.81 2.84 4.32
CA VAL A 195 11.45 2.41 3.95
C VAL A 195 11.42 2.02 2.48
N PHE A 196 11.55 2.99 1.56
CA PHE A 196 11.53 2.71 0.13
C PHE A 196 12.88 2.94 -0.57
N LEU A 197 13.65 3.93 -0.11
CA LEU A 197 14.96 4.27 -0.68
C LEU A 197 16.03 4.19 0.41
N THR A 198 17.12 3.49 0.14
CA THR A 198 18.29 3.43 1.03
C THR A 198 19.13 4.72 0.93
N ASN A 199 19.97 4.98 1.92
CA ASN A 199 20.93 6.08 1.85
C ASN A 199 21.91 5.93 0.67
N SER A 200 22.33 4.70 0.34
CA SER A 200 23.16 4.42 -0.84
C SER A 200 22.42 4.75 -2.14
N ARG A 201 21.11 4.45 -2.23
CA ARG A 201 20.27 4.85 -3.37
C ARG A 201 20.20 6.37 -3.49
N ILE A 202 20.00 7.10 -2.39
CA ILE A 202 19.99 8.57 -2.39
C ILE A 202 21.34 9.15 -2.86
N ALA A 203 22.47 8.59 -2.41
CA ALA A 203 23.80 9.01 -2.85
C ALA A 203 23.99 8.81 -4.37
N ALA A 204 23.65 7.64 -4.89
CA ALA A 204 23.71 7.35 -6.32
C ALA A 204 22.82 8.28 -7.16
N LEU A 205 21.65 8.65 -6.64
CA LEU A 205 20.76 9.62 -7.29
C LEU A 205 21.38 11.02 -7.36
N LYS A 206 22.04 11.48 -6.29
CA LYS A 206 22.76 12.77 -6.29
C LYS A 206 23.85 12.81 -7.35
N GLU A 207 24.65 11.77 -7.42
CA GLU A 207 25.72 11.64 -8.42
C GLU A 207 25.17 11.69 -9.85
N ARG A 208 24.11 10.93 -10.13
CA ARG A 208 23.46 10.91 -11.45
C ARG A 208 22.80 12.23 -11.82
N VAL A 209 22.22 12.94 -10.85
CA VAL A 209 21.66 14.28 -11.07
C VAL A 209 22.76 15.28 -11.42
N ALA A 210 23.91 15.23 -10.72
CA ALA A 210 25.06 16.08 -10.98
C ALA A 210 25.70 15.78 -12.36
N ALA A 211 25.81 14.49 -12.71
CA ALA A 211 26.36 14.04 -13.99
C ALA A 211 25.41 14.19 -15.19
N GLY A 212 24.13 14.54 -14.96
CA GLY A 212 23.14 14.63 -16.03
C GLY A 212 22.71 13.28 -16.62
N THR A 213 22.93 12.17 -15.91
CA THR A 213 22.68 10.81 -16.40
C THR A 213 21.20 10.58 -16.71
N GLN A 214 20.90 10.13 -17.94
CA GLN A 214 19.53 9.79 -18.35
C GLN A 214 19.20 8.32 -18.00
N PRO A 215 17.92 7.99 -17.71
CA PRO A 215 16.76 8.89 -17.66
C PRO A 215 16.58 9.62 -16.31
N THR A 216 17.47 9.37 -15.34
CA THR A 216 17.40 9.93 -13.98
C THR A 216 17.31 11.45 -13.98
N ARG A 217 18.09 12.14 -14.81
CA ARG A 217 18.09 13.61 -14.88
C ARG A 217 16.75 14.17 -15.37
N ALA A 218 16.14 13.57 -16.40
CA ALA A 218 14.81 13.98 -16.84
C ALA A 218 13.75 13.76 -15.75
N GLY A 219 13.82 12.62 -15.06
CA GLY A 219 12.97 12.33 -13.89
C GLY A 219 13.14 13.37 -12.77
N TRP A 220 14.38 13.75 -12.46
CA TRP A 220 14.70 14.77 -11.47
C TRP A 220 14.10 16.13 -11.82
N ASN A 221 14.29 16.59 -13.06
CA ASN A 221 13.76 17.89 -13.49
C ASN A 221 12.22 17.93 -13.36
N ALA A 222 11.54 16.84 -13.73
CA ALA A 222 10.09 16.73 -13.59
C ALA A 222 9.64 16.70 -12.11
N LEU A 223 10.38 16.00 -11.26
CA LEU A 223 10.12 15.94 -9.82
C LEU A 223 10.29 17.31 -9.16
N LEU A 224 11.40 18.00 -9.44
CA LEU A 224 11.71 19.32 -8.87
C LEU A 224 10.66 20.36 -9.27
N ALA A 225 10.33 20.45 -10.57
CA ALA A 225 9.32 21.39 -11.06
C ALA A 225 7.92 21.15 -10.46
N ALA A 226 7.60 19.91 -10.08
CA ALA A 226 6.36 19.59 -9.40
C ALA A 226 6.45 19.87 -7.88
N ALA A 227 7.63 19.72 -7.27
CA ALA A 227 7.86 20.02 -5.85
C ALA A 227 7.77 21.52 -5.58
N ASP A 228 8.30 22.34 -6.49
CA ASP A 228 8.24 23.81 -6.39
C ASP A 228 6.79 24.31 -6.30
N LYS A 229 5.86 23.62 -6.96
CA LYS A 229 4.42 23.93 -6.92
C LYS A 229 3.75 23.48 -5.62
N ASP A 230 4.35 22.53 -4.91
CA ASP A 230 3.80 22.00 -3.66
C ASP A 230 4.31 22.75 -2.42
N LEU A 231 5.31 23.63 -2.55
CA LEU A 231 5.91 24.38 -1.43
C LEU A 231 4.86 25.15 -0.62
N ASP A 232 3.90 25.76 -1.32
CA ASP A 232 2.83 26.58 -0.75
C ASP A 232 1.51 25.79 -0.61
N ARG A 233 1.54 24.47 -0.75
CA ARG A 233 0.34 23.64 -0.59
C ARG A 233 -0.10 23.63 0.88
N GLU A 234 -1.26 24.22 1.15
CA GLU A 234 -1.90 24.13 2.45
C GLU A 234 -2.57 22.76 2.66
N PRO A 235 -2.17 21.98 3.69
CA PRO A 235 -2.79 20.70 3.98
C PRO A 235 -4.15 20.87 4.65
N THR A 236 -5.10 20.00 4.29
CA THR A 236 -6.42 19.89 4.91
C THR A 236 -6.70 18.44 5.25
N VAL A 237 -7.32 18.19 6.39
CA VAL A 237 -7.66 16.84 6.84
C VAL A 237 -9.01 16.84 7.55
N PRO A 238 -9.84 15.81 7.37
CA PRO A 238 -11.11 15.70 8.07
C PRO A 238 -10.89 15.23 9.52
N GLY A 239 -11.82 15.62 10.41
CA GLY A 239 -11.88 15.04 11.76
C GLY A 239 -12.18 13.53 11.76
N THR A 240 -12.96 13.07 10.78
CA THR A 240 -13.29 11.66 10.55
C THR A 240 -12.90 11.25 9.14
N TRP A 241 -12.05 10.25 9.00
CA TRP A 241 -11.74 9.66 7.70
C TRP A 241 -12.89 8.74 7.26
N LEU A 242 -13.59 9.14 6.19
CA LEU A 242 -14.60 8.35 5.50
C LEU A 242 -14.48 8.67 4.02
N VAL A 243 -14.39 7.63 3.19
CA VAL A 243 -14.47 7.77 1.73
C VAL A 243 -15.72 7.04 1.28
N PRO A 244 -16.73 7.76 0.77
CA PRO A 244 -17.96 7.10 0.37
C PRO A 244 -17.73 6.20 -0.83
N TRP A 245 -18.63 5.24 -1.07
CA TRP A 245 -18.62 4.43 -2.28
C TRP A 245 -18.64 5.33 -3.51
N TYR A 246 -17.73 5.06 -4.44
CA TYR A 246 -17.67 5.82 -5.69
C TYR A 246 -19.01 5.84 -6.45
N TYR A 247 -19.78 4.75 -6.41
CA TYR A 247 -21.05 4.66 -7.16
C TYR A 247 -22.22 5.34 -6.47
N ASP A 248 -22.14 5.56 -5.16
CA ASP A 248 -23.21 6.21 -4.39
C ASP A 248 -22.96 7.71 -4.31
N ASP A 249 -21.71 8.12 -4.05
CA ASP A 249 -21.28 9.52 -4.04
C ASP A 249 -19.90 9.69 -4.72
N PRO A 250 -19.86 9.76 -6.06
CA PRO A 250 -18.62 9.96 -6.80
C PRO A 250 -17.90 11.27 -6.43
N ALA A 251 -18.66 12.32 -6.09
CA ALA A 251 -18.10 13.63 -5.78
C ALA A 251 -17.37 13.61 -4.43
N GLY A 252 -18.02 13.09 -3.38
CA GLY A 252 -17.41 12.90 -2.07
C GLY A 252 -16.25 11.91 -2.10
N HIS A 253 -16.38 10.82 -2.85
CA HIS A 253 -15.30 9.85 -3.05
C HIS A 253 -14.07 10.55 -3.65
N ASN A 254 -14.25 11.23 -4.77
CA ASN A 254 -13.16 11.90 -5.49
C ASN A 254 -12.54 13.03 -4.66
N ALA A 255 -13.34 13.78 -3.91
CA ALA A 255 -12.84 14.83 -3.02
C ALA A 255 -11.92 14.25 -1.93
N MET A 256 -12.37 13.21 -1.24
CA MET A 256 -11.62 12.61 -0.13
C MET A 256 -10.36 11.88 -0.61
N LEU A 257 -10.47 11.05 -1.65
CA LEU A 257 -9.33 10.38 -2.26
C LEU A 257 -8.34 11.40 -2.84
N GLY A 258 -8.83 12.41 -3.56
CA GLY A 258 -8.01 13.47 -4.14
C GLY A 258 -7.25 14.28 -3.09
N MET A 259 -7.87 14.56 -1.94
CA MET A 259 -7.25 15.25 -0.82
C MET A 259 -6.09 14.42 -0.23
N LEU A 260 -6.32 13.16 0.19
CA LEU A 260 -5.25 12.32 0.75
C LEU A 260 -4.12 12.13 -0.27
N ARG A 261 -4.48 11.71 -1.49
CA ARG A 261 -3.52 11.46 -2.58
C ARG A 261 -2.70 12.71 -2.89
N GLY A 262 -3.33 13.87 -3.04
CA GLY A 262 -2.62 15.11 -3.33
C GLY A 262 -1.61 15.47 -2.23
N GLN A 263 -1.97 15.29 -0.96
CA GLN A 263 -1.08 15.59 0.17
C GLN A 263 0.05 14.56 0.32
N ALA A 264 -0.26 13.27 0.19
CA ALA A 264 0.76 12.21 0.26
C ALA A 264 1.78 12.34 -0.87
N ASN A 265 1.29 12.73 -2.05
CA ASN A 265 2.10 13.00 -3.23
C ASN A 265 3.04 14.18 -3.04
N ALA A 266 2.50 15.28 -2.50
CA ALA A 266 3.29 16.46 -2.16
C ALA A 266 4.34 16.13 -1.09
N ALA A 267 3.94 15.48 0.01
CA ALA A 267 4.84 15.11 1.10
C ALA A 267 6.05 14.32 0.62
N TYR A 268 5.83 13.25 -0.16
CA TYR A 268 6.92 12.41 -0.66
C TYR A 268 7.82 13.16 -1.65
N ARG A 269 7.22 13.91 -2.57
CA ARG A 269 7.96 14.68 -3.58
C ARG A 269 8.86 15.75 -2.92
N LEU A 270 8.29 16.53 -2.00
CA LEU A 270 8.99 17.55 -1.23
C LEU A 270 10.12 16.94 -0.40
N ALA A 271 9.85 15.85 0.34
CA ALA A 271 10.87 15.15 1.13
C ALA A 271 12.01 14.58 0.27
N LEU A 272 11.69 14.06 -0.92
CA LEU A 272 12.68 13.55 -1.84
C LEU A 272 13.55 14.66 -2.43
N VAL A 273 12.96 15.80 -2.82
CA VAL A 273 13.72 16.98 -3.26
C VAL A 273 14.61 17.53 -2.14
N HIS A 274 14.11 17.60 -0.91
CA HIS A 274 14.92 17.95 0.25
C HIS A 274 16.13 17.00 0.38
N ARG A 275 15.93 15.69 0.28
CA ARG A 275 17.04 14.73 0.43
C ARG A 275 18.14 14.87 -0.62
N ILE A 276 17.79 15.30 -1.83
CA ILE A 276 18.74 15.56 -2.90
C ILE A 276 19.45 16.91 -2.74
N THR A 277 18.69 17.97 -2.43
CA THR A 277 19.19 19.37 -2.44
C THR A 277 19.75 19.84 -1.09
N GLY A 278 19.24 19.32 0.02
CA GLY A 278 19.47 19.83 1.37
C GLY A 278 18.63 21.06 1.73
N ASP A 279 17.75 21.55 0.85
CA ASP A 279 16.94 22.74 1.13
C ASP A 279 15.81 22.42 2.12
N GLU A 280 15.87 23.05 3.29
CA GLU A 280 14.93 22.85 4.40
C GLU A 280 13.52 23.37 4.11
N ARG A 281 13.32 24.25 3.12
CA ARG A 281 11.97 24.73 2.77
C ARG A 281 11.08 23.57 2.30
N TYR A 282 11.64 22.65 1.51
CA TYR A 282 10.92 21.45 1.08
C TYR A 282 10.69 20.48 2.26
N ALA A 283 11.64 20.35 3.19
CA ALA A 283 11.46 19.52 4.38
C ALA A 283 10.34 20.05 5.28
N ALA A 284 10.33 21.36 5.55
CA ALA A 284 9.29 22.02 6.31
C ALA A 284 7.92 21.85 5.64
N ALA A 285 7.83 22.03 4.32
CA ALA A 285 6.59 21.84 3.58
C ALA A 285 6.10 20.38 3.62
N ALA A 286 7.00 19.41 3.48
CA ALA A 286 6.68 17.98 3.60
C ALA A 286 6.20 17.62 5.02
N ALA A 287 6.91 18.11 6.05
CA ALA A 287 6.56 17.89 7.45
C ALA A 287 5.17 18.44 7.77
N ARG A 288 4.80 19.63 7.26
CA ARG A 288 3.44 20.19 7.43
C ARG A 288 2.35 19.24 6.91
N GLN A 289 2.55 18.62 5.75
CA GLN A 289 1.57 17.65 5.23
C GLN A 289 1.39 16.46 6.19
N ILE A 290 2.47 15.96 6.79
CA ILE A 290 2.44 14.82 7.72
C ILE A 290 1.82 15.21 9.06
N THR A 291 2.25 16.32 9.66
CA THR A 291 1.78 16.75 10.99
C THR A 291 0.30 17.07 10.99
N THR A 292 -0.22 17.68 9.92
CA THR A 292 -1.67 17.93 9.81
C THR A 292 -2.48 16.63 9.91
N TRP A 293 -2.01 15.53 9.33
CA TRP A 293 -2.69 14.23 9.46
C TRP A 293 -2.62 13.66 10.88
N ILE A 294 -1.47 13.78 11.54
CA ILE A 294 -1.29 13.35 12.94
C ILE A 294 -2.28 14.06 13.85
N ASP A 295 -2.43 15.38 13.68
CA ASP A 295 -3.21 16.23 14.57
C ASP A 295 -4.72 16.22 14.27
N GLY A 296 -5.08 16.03 13.00
CA GLY A 296 -6.45 16.26 12.55
C GLY A 296 -7.36 15.02 12.46
N VAL A 297 -6.82 13.83 12.14
CA VAL A 297 -7.67 12.61 12.06
C VAL A 297 -7.94 12.05 13.44
N ARG A 298 -9.16 12.22 13.94
CA ARG A 298 -9.56 11.75 15.28
C ARG A 298 -10.11 10.32 15.22
N THR A 299 -10.95 10.06 14.22
CA THR A 299 -11.65 8.79 13.99
C THR A 299 -11.54 8.39 12.52
N TYR A 300 -11.75 7.10 12.24
CA TYR A 300 -11.75 6.57 10.87
C TYR A 300 -12.86 5.52 10.72
N SER A 301 -13.39 5.42 9.50
CA SER A 301 -14.29 4.35 9.08
C SER A 301 -13.51 3.22 8.42
N THR A 302 -13.87 1.98 8.73
CA THR A 302 -13.42 0.79 7.99
C THR A 302 -14.43 0.38 6.90
N ALA A 303 -15.53 1.11 6.76
CA ALA A 303 -16.55 0.86 5.75
C ALA A 303 -16.22 1.57 4.43
N GLU A 304 -16.94 1.15 3.38
CA GLU A 304 -16.88 1.77 2.05
C GLU A 304 -15.47 1.74 1.45
N ASP A 305 -15.09 2.73 0.65
CA ASP A 305 -13.77 2.78 0.03
C ASP A 305 -12.68 3.32 0.97
N SER A 306 -13.00 3.58 2.25
CA SER A 306 -12.12 4.24 3.21
C SER A 306 -10.79 3.51 3.41
N THR A 307 -10.81 2.17 3.53
CA THR A 307 -9.62 1.36 3.79
C THR A 307 -8.74 1.21 2.54
N LEU A 308 -9.34 1.04 1.35
CA LEU A 308 -8.59 1.01 0.09
C LEU A 308 -7.95 2.37 -0.21
N ALA A 309 -8.72 3.45 -0.13
CA ALA A 309 -8.23 4.80 -0.40
C ALA A 309 -7.06 5.17 0.53
N PHE A 310 -7.12 4.74 1.78
CA PHE A 310 -6.01 4.92 2.71
C PHE A 310 -4.82 4.03 2.36
N SER A 311 -5.04 2.73 2.19
CA SER A 311 -3.99 1.73 1.89
C SER A 311 -3.21 2.07 0.62
N ASN A 312 -3.86 2.67 -0.40
CA ASN A 312 -3.20 2.96 -1.67
C ASN A 312 -2.39 4.27 -1.69
N SER A 313 -2.78 5.28 -0.90
CA SER A 313 -2.21 6.63 -0.99
C SER A 313 -1.35 6.99 0.21
N PHE A 314 -1.72 6.54 1.42
CA PHE A 314 -0.98 6.88 2.63
C PHE A 314 0.47 6.36 2.70
N PRO A 315 0.87 5.22 2.07
CA PRO A 315 2.26 4.77 2.15
C PRO A 315 3.30 5.82 1.70
N LEU A 316 2.94 6.73 0.79
CA LEU A 316 3.81 7.85 0.39
C LEU A 316 4.10 8.82 1.54
N MET A 317 3.17 9.01 2.49
CA MET A 317 3.45 9.76 3.74
C MET A 317 4.52 9.05 4.58
N THR A 318 4.46 7.72 4.67
CA THR A 318 5.47 6.92 5.38
C THR A 318 6.84 7.03 4.71
N PHE A 319 6.88 7.05 3.37
CA PHE A 319 8.12 7.24 2.62
C PHE A 319 8.70 8.64 2.88
N ALA A 320 7.85 9.67 2.88
CA ALA A 320 8.23 11.04 3.19
C ALA A 320 8.79 11.17 4.61
N ALA A 321 8.08 10.66 5.61
CA ALA A 321 8.50 10.70 7.02
C ALA A 321 9.87 10.05 7.23
N HIS A 322 10.14 8.93 6.57
CA HIS A 322 11.47 8.30 6.61
C HIS A 322 12.57 9.21 6.05
N LEU A 323 12.33 9.82 4.88
CA LEU A 323 13.26 10.75 4.25
C LEU A 323 13.48 12.03 5.08
N LEU A 324 12.59 12.38 5.99
CA LEU A 324 12.73 13.57 6.82
C LEU A 324 13.44 13.32 8.15
N ARG A 325 13.78 12.08 8.53
CA ARG A 325 14.32 11.74 9.86
C ARG A 325 15.53 12.57 10.32
N SER A 326 16.36 13.02 9.37
CA SER A 326 17.55 13.83 9.65
C SER A 326 17.30 15.34 9.61
N SER A 327 16.11 15.79 9.21
CA SER A 327 15.78 17.21 9.08
C SER A 327 15.33 17.79 10.43
N PRO A 328 15.76 19.00 10.80
CA PRO A 328 15.24 19.73 11.96
C PRO A 328 13.73 20.02 11.84
N SER A 329 13.18 20.01 10.63
CA SER A 329 11.74 20.19 10.38
C SER A 329 10.90 18.96 10.75
N PHE A 330 11.53 17.82 11.07
CA PHE A 330 10.86 16.59 11.49
C PHE A 330 11.54 16.00 12.74
N PRO A 331 11.47 16.71 13.88
CA PRO A 331 12.20 16.35 15.10
C PRO A 331 11.71 15.03 15.70
N ALA A 332 12.50 14.46 16.63
CA ALA A 332 12.21 13.17 17.26
C ALA A 332 10.80 13.07 17.87
N ALA A 333 10.28 14.16 18.44
CA ALA A 333 8.91 14.21 18.97
C ALA A 333 7.85 13.98 17.87
N THR A 334 8.03 14.59 16.69
CA THR A 334 7.16 14.37 15.52
C THR A 334 7.32 12.95 14.97
N GLN A 335 8.55 12.42 14.97
CA GLN A 335 8.80 11.04 14.55
C GLN A 335 8.07 10.02 15.43
N GLU A 336 8.06 10.23 16.76
CA GLU A 336 7.34 9.38 17.71
C GLU A 336 5.82 9.53 17.56
N ALA A 337 5.31 10.77 17.40
CA ALA A 337 3.89 11.02 17.16
C ALA A 337 3.42 10.33 15.86
N PHE A 338 4.23 10.38 14.80
CA PHE A 338 3.93 9.66 13.56
C PHE A 338 3.98 8.14 13.77
N ALA A 339 4.95 7.61 14.52
CA ALA A 339 5.02 6.19 14.85
C ALA A 339 3.77 5.73 15.62
N GLN A 340 3.29 6.53 16.58
CA GLN A 340 2.04 6.27 17.29
C GLN A 340 0.83 6.33 16.35
N PHE A 341 0.75 7.30 15.45
CA PHE A 341 -0.30 7.38 14.43
C PHE A 341 -0.32 6.12 13.56
N LEU A 342 0.84 5.65 13.10
CA LEU A 342 0.95 4.43 12.30
C LEU A 342 0.38 3.22 13.06
N ARG A 343 0.78 3.05 14.33
CA ARG A 343 0.34 1.92 15.19
C ARG A 343 -1.15 1.96 15.50
N THR A 344 -1.70 3.15 15.78
CA THR A 344 -3.04 3.29 16.39
C THR A 344 -4.13 3.71 15.42
N ARG A 345 -3.78 4.15 14.21
CA ARG A 345 -4.70 4.59 13.17
C ARG A 345 -4.41 3.91 11.84
N ALA A 346 -3.20 4.07 11.30
CA ALA A 346 -2.89 3.63 9.94
C ALA A 346 -3.07 2.12 9.75
N LEU A 347 -2.50 1.30 10.63
CA LEU A 347 -2.61 -0.17 10.55
C LEU A 347 -4.07 -0.67 10.61
N GLY A 348 -4.94 0.06 11.31
CA GLY A 348 -6.38 -0.26 11.38
C GLY A 348 -7.14 -0.06 10.07
N MET A 349 -6.53 0.60 9.07
CA MET A 349 -7.08 0.83 7.74
C MET A 349 -6.46 -0.08 6.66
N SER A 350 -5.65 -1.07 7.08
CA SER A 350 -5.05 -2.04 6.16
C SER A 350 -6.10 -2.91 5.48
N THR A 351 -5.90 -3.13 4.19
CA THR A 351 -6.69 -4.04 3.35
C THR A 351 -5.97 -5.37 3.08
N MET A 352 -4.83 -5.66 3.74
CA MET A 352 -3.93 -6.76 3.38
C MET A 352 -4.57 -8.16 3.42
N SER A 353 -5.63 -8.33 4.22
CA SER A 353 -6.41 -9.58 4.30
C SER A 353 -7.19 -9.91 3.02
N HIS A 354 -7.45 -8.93 2.15
CA HIS A 354 -8.17 -9.13 0.90
C HIS A 354 -7.39 -10.03 -0.08
N GLN A 355 -8.12 -10.73 -0.94
CA GLN A 355 -7.56 -11.71 -1.89
C GLN A 355 -7.14 -11.11 -3.24
N ASN A 356 -7.68 -9.95 -3.60
CA ASN A 356 -7.44 -9.27 -4.89
C ASN A 356 -6.49 -8.08 -4.72
N ASN A 357 -6.42 -7.19 -5.72
CA ASN A 357 -5.60 -5.97 -5.69
C ASN A 357 -5.74 -5.09 -4.42
N TRP A 358 -6.86 -5.12 -3.69
CA TRP A 358 -6.98 -4.42 -2.40
C TRP A 358 -5.93 -4.94 -1.41
N GLY A 359 -5.78 -6.27 -1.33
CA GLY A 359 -4.81 -6.94 -0.48
C GLY A 359 -3.38 -6.48 -0.76
N ASN A 360 -3.07 -6.22 -2.03
CA ASN A 360 -1.74 -5.81 -2.45
C ASN A 360 -1.44 -4.38 -1.97
N TRP A 361 -2.42 -3.46 -2.00
CA TRP A 361 -2.24 -2.12 -1.44
C TRP A 361 -2.13 -2.13 0.08
N GLY A 362 -2.93 -2.95 0.77
CA GLY A 362 -2.76 -3.18 2.20
C GLY A 362 -1.38 -3.72 2.55
N LEU A 363 -0.80 -4.59 1.70
CA LEU A 363 0.56 -5.08 1.86
C LEU A 363 1.60 -3.96 1.80
N VAL A 364 1.46 -2.99 0.88
CA VAL A 364 2.36 -1.81 0.83
C VAL A 364 2.23 -0.97 2.10
N LEU A 365 1.01 -0.75 2.60
CA LEU A 365 0.79 -0.04 3.86
C LEU A 365 1.46 -0.75 5.03
N GLU A 366 1.27 -2.05 5.18
CA GLU A 366 1.84 -2.81 6.30
C GLU A 366 3.36 -2.92 6.21
N VAL A 367 3.93 -3.26 5.05
CA VAL A 367 5.39 -3.41 4.93
C VAL A 367 6.12 -2.07 5.05
N SER A 368 5.55 -0.98 4.53
CA SER A 368 6.14 0.36 4.70
C SER A 368 6.09 0.82 6.16
N THR A 369 4.98 0.52 6.85
CA THR A 369 4.84 0.76 8.28
C THR A 369 5.83 -0.08 9.10
N ALA A 370 5.99 -1.36 8.75
CA ALA A 370 6.95 -2.25 9.41
C ALA A 370 8.38 -1.72 9.33
N ALA A 371 8.80 -1.35 8.13
CA ALA A 371 10.12 -0.79 7.87
C ALA A 371 10.32 0.55 8.61
N TYR A 372 9.31 1.41 8.65
CA TYR A 372 9.40 2.67 9.40
C TYR A 372 9.50 2.40 10.92
N LEU A 373 8.67 1.53 11.46
CA LEU A 373 8.63 1.26 12.91
C LEU A 373 9.77 0.37 13.41
N GLY A 374 10.52 -0.28 12.52
CA GLY A 374 11.41 -1.39 12.89
C GLY A 374 10.62 -2.58 13.45
N ASP A 375 9.37 -2.77 13.02
CA ASP A 375 8.51 -3.86 13.48
C ASP A 375 8.78 -5.12 12.66
N ARG A 376 9.68 -5.97 13.18
CA ARG A 376 10.14 -7.16 12.49
C ARG A 376 9.04 -8.19 12.25
N MET A 377 8.15 -8.36 13.24
CA MET A 377 7.08 -9.34 13.14
C MET A 377 6.08 -8.94 12.04
N LEU A 378 5.74 -7.65 11.95
CA LEU A 378 4.90 -7.10 10.90
C LEU A 378 5.56 -7.27 9.51
N PHE A 379 6.86 -7.00 9.41
CA PHE A 379 7.61 -7.15 8.16
C PHE A 379 7.58 -8.60 7.65
N ASP A 380 7.80 -9.56 8.53
CA ASP A 380 7.83 -10.99 8.18
C ASP A 380 6.47 -11.52 7.78
N ARG A 381 5.42 -11.03 8.46
CA ARG A 381 4.02 -11.29 8.08
C ARG A 381 3.74 -10.75 6.68
N ALA A 382 4.15 -9.51 6.39
CA ALA A 382 3.99 -8.90 5.08
C ALA A 382 4.75 -9.68 3.99
N ALA A 383 5.99 -10.11 4.27
CA ALA A 383 6.77 -10.93 3.34
C ALA A 383 6.13 -12.30 3.08
N THR A 384 5.58 -12.95 4.11
CA THR A 384 4.79 -14.18 3.97
C THR A 384 3.56 -13.94 3.09
N ARG A 385 2.85 -12.84 3.32
CA ARG A 385 1.66 -12.48 2.53
C ARG A 385 2.00 -12.17 1.07
N TRP A 386 3.14 -11.53 0.81
CA TRP A 386 3.64 -11.30 -0.55
C TRP A 386 3.82 -12.62 -1.30
N LYS A 387 4.46 -13.62 -0.67
CA LYS A 387 4.65 -14.96 -1.24
C LYS A 387 3.32 -15.66 -1.53
N GLN A 388 2.35 -15.55 -0.62
CA GLN A 388 1.00 -16.07 -0.81
C GLN A 388 0.29 -15.39 -1.99
N PHE A 389 0.45 -14.08 -2.18
CA PHE A 389 -0.13 -13.40 -3.34
C PHE A 389 0.47 -13.88 -4.65
N VAL A 390 1.79 -14.11 -4.72
CA VAL A 390 2.42 -14.73 -5.91
C VAL A 390 1.82 -16.11 -6.19
N GLU A 391 1.62 -16.92 -5.16
CA GLU A 391 1.04 -18.26 -5.31
C GLU A 391 -0.44 -18.24 -5.75
N GLN A 392 -1.24 -17.36 -5.13
CA GLN A 392 -2.71 -17.40 -5.20
C GLN A 392 -3.30 -16.50 -6.29
N GLN A 393 -2.66 -15.36 -6.59
CA GLN A 393 -3.19 -14.38 -7.54
C GLN A 393 -2.70 -14.60 -8.97
N ILE A 394 -1.64 -15.39 -9.19
CA ILE A 394 -1.03 -15.58 -10.50
C ILE A 394 -1.36 -16.98 -11.03
N ALA A 395 -1.94 -17.04 -12.22
CA ALA A 395 -2.24 -18.31 -12.91
C ALA A 395 -0.98 -18.91 -13.56
N ALA A 396 -1.09 -20.15 -14.04
CA ALA A 396 0.03 -20.89 -14.64
C ALA A 396 0.62 -20.22 -15.91
N ASP A 397 -0.18 -19.42 -16.61
CA ASP A 397 0.20 -18.67 -17.81
C ASP A 397 0.56 -17.20 -17.52
N GLY A 398 0.51 -16.78 -16.24
CA GLY A 398 0.85 -15.44 -15.77
C GLY A 398 -0.30 -14.45 -15.66
N HIS A 399 -1.53 -14.80 -16.08
CA HIS A 399 -2.64 -13.86 -15.88
C HIS A 399 -3.08 -13.79 -14.41
N LEU A 400 -3.79 -12.73 -14.04
CA LEU A 400 -4.39 -12.55 -12.72
C LEU A 400 -5.90 -12.83 -12.79
N PRO A 401 -6.39 -14.02 -12.35
CA PRO A 401 -7.77 -14.44 -12.58
C PRO A 401 -8.83 -13.47 -12.03
N LEU A 402 -8.57 -12.86 -10.87
CA LEU A 402 -9.48 -11.91 -10.24
C LEU A 402 -9.54 -10.55 -10.96
N GLU A 403 -8.60 -10.28 -11.86
CA GLU A 403 -8.44 -8.97 -12.49
C GLU A 403 -8.75 -9.00 -13.99
N VAL A 404 -8.50 -10.09 -14.70
CA VAL A 404 -8.67 -10.11 -16.18
C VAL A 404 -10.12 -9.97 -16.66
N HIS A 405 -11.11 -10.30 -15.85
CA HIS A 405 -12.52 -10.19 -16.25
C HIS A 405 -13.18 -8.85 -15.88
N ARG A 406 -12.42 -7.89 -15.33
CA ARG A 406 -12.98 -6.62 -14.86
C ARG A 406 -13.55 -5.81 -16.03
N ALA A 407 -14.78 -5.29 -15.85
CA ALA A 407 -15.52 -4.54 -16.85
C ALA A 407 -15.69 -5.30 -18.18
N ASP A 408 -16.18 -6.55 -18.14
CA ASP A 408 -16.31 -7.43 -19.32
C ASP A 408 -14.98 -7.62 -20.09
N GLY A 409 -13.86 -7.56 -19.34
CA GLY A 409 -12.49 -7.64 -19.85
C GLY A 409 -11.89 -6.29 -20.27
N LEU A 410 -12.66 -5.22 -20.37
CA LEU A 410 -12.15 -3.93 -20.83
C LEU A 410 -11.17 -3.28 -19.85
N SER A 411 -11.27 -3.57 -18.55
CA SER A 411 -10.36 -3.01 -17.54
C SER A 411 -9.36 -4.03 -17.02
N GLY A 412 -9.28 -5.22 -17.61
CA GLY A 412 -8.52 -6.31 -16.99
C GLY A 412 -7.00 -6.14 -17.06
N ILE A 413 -6.46 -5.56 -18.13
CA ILE A 413 -5.03 -5.19 -18.20
C ILE A 413 -4.73 -4.09 -17.16
N LEU A 414 -5.58 -3.06 -17.08
CA LEU A 414 -5.47 -1.99 -16.08
C LEU A 414 -5.44 -2.55 -14.65
N TYR A 415 -6.38 -3.43 -14.28
CA TYR A 415 -6.42 -3.98 -12.92
C TYR A 415 -5.29 -4.96 -12.65
N SER A 416 -4.77 -5.64 -13.68
CA SER A 416 -3.56 -6.45 -13.55
C SER A 416 -2.34 -5.57 -13.22
N ASN A 417 -2.16 -4.44 -13.92
CA ASN A 417 -1.14 -3.45 -13.54
C ASN A 417 -1.41 -2.88 -12.13
N PHE A 418 -2.66 -2.57 -11.79
CA PHE A 418 -3.05 -2.07 -10.46
C PHE A 418 -2.73 -3.06 -9.33
N ALA A 419 -2.71 -4.37 -9.61
CA ALA A 419 -2.33 -5.41 -8.67
C ALA A 419 -0.82 -5.66 -8.59
N LEU A 420 -0.11 -5.67 -9.73
CA LEU A 420 1.34 -5.93 -9.79
C LEU A 420 2.16 -4.74 -9.29
N HIS A 421 1.62 -3.54 -9.43
CA HIS A 421 2.24 -2.31 -8.95
C HIS A 421 2.59 -2.39 -7.45
N PRO A 422 1.62 -2.55 -6.52
CA PRO A 422 1.91 -2.66 -5.10
C PRO A 422 2.72 -3.90 -4.72
N GLN A 423 2.60 -5.02 -5.44
CA GLN A 423 3.49 -6.17 -5.20
C GLN A 423 4.96 -5.81 -5.47
N THR A 424 5.21 -5.03 -6.51
CA THR A 424 6.57 -4.57 -6.84
C THR A 424 7.08 -3.55 -5.82
N LEU A 425 6.25 -2.58 -5.40
CA LEU A 425 6.62 -1.64 -4.34
C LEU A 425 6.96 -2.37 -3.04
N ALA A 426 6.15 -3.34 -2.64
CA ALA A 426 6.40 -4.15 -1.45
C ALA A 426 7.70 -4.96 -1.56
N ALA A 427 8.00 -5.55 -2.73
CA ALA A 427 9.26 -6.23 -2.97
C ALA A 427 10.47 -5.29 -2.88
N GLU A 428 10.38 -4.06 -3.41
CA GLU A 428 11.45 -3.06 -3.25
C GLU A 428 11.64 -2.63 -1.79
N ILE A 429 10.56 -2.42 -1.03
CA ILE A 429 10.65 -2.12 0.42
C ILE A 429 11.36 -3.26 1.15
N MET A 430 11.01 -4.51 0.84
CA MET A 430 11.63 -5.68 1.46
C MET A 430 13.12 -5.78 1.09
N ARG A 431 13.45 -5.55 -0.18
CA ARG A 431 14.83 -5.56 -0.68
C ARG A 431 15.67 -4.46 -0.04
N ALA A 432 15.13 -3.26 0.12
CA ALA A 432 15.78 -2.14 0.83
C ALA A 432 16.03 -2.43 2.32
N ASN A 433 15.40 -3.49 2.85
CA ASN A 433 15.56 -3.98 4.21
C ASN A 433 16.24 -5.37 4.26
N GLY A 434 16.97 -5.74 3.19
CA GLY A 434 17.79 -6.95 3.13
C GLY A 434 17.05 -8.25 2.79
N LEU A 435 15.79 -8.19 2.36
CA LEU A 435 15.03 -9.35 1.89
C LEU A 435 14.71 -9.23 0.40
N ASP A 436 15.49 -9.89 -0.45
CA ASP A 436 15.23 -9.94 -1.89
C ASP A 436 14.28 -11.10 -2.24
N LEU A 437 13.10 -10.77 -2.78
CA LEU A 437 12.07 -11.74 -3.17
C LEU A 437 11.88 -11.87 -4.69
N TYR A 438 12.66 -11.17 -5.52
CA TYR A 438 12.39 -11.18 -6.96
C TYR A 438 12.59 -12.57 -7.59
N ASP A 439 13.57 -13.33 -7.11
CA ASP A 439 13.82 -14.69 -7.59
C ASP A 439 12.97 -15.76 -6.88
N TYR A 440 12.01 -15.35 -6.04
CA TYR A 440 11.08 -16.27 -5.38
C TYR A 440 10.19 -16.98 -6.41
N ARG A 441 10.07 -18.29 -6.23
CA ARG A 441 9.15 -19.17 -6.94
C ARG A 441 8.22 -19.83 -5.94
N ALA A 442 6.92 -19.61 -6.10
CA ALA A 442 5.92 -20.29 -5.29
C ALA A 442 5.96 -21.82 -5.53
N PRO A 443 5.49 -22.65 -4.59
CA PRO A 443 5.45 -24.12 -4.75
C PRO A 443 4.74 -24.59 -6.02
N ASN A 444 3.72 -23.85 -6.46
CA ASN A 444 3.00 -24.12 -7.70
C ASN A 444 3.73 -23.60 -8.96
N GLY A 445 4.96 -23.11 -8.84
CA GLY A 445 5.80 -22.63 -9.95
C GLY A 445 5.57 -21.18 -10.38
N ARG A 446 4.61 -20.47 -9.77
CA ARG A 446 4.27 -19.07 -10.10
C ARG A 446 5.39 -18.12 -9.64
N THR A 447 5.57 -17.03 -10.38
CA THR A 447 6.57 -15.99 -10.10
C THR A 447 6.02 -14.62 -10.46
N LEU A 448 6.53 -13.56 -9.82
CA LEU A 448 6.19 -12.17 -10.20
C LEU A 448 6.59 -11.90 -11.67
N ARG A 449 7.75 -12.42 -12.11
CA ARG A 449 8.21 -12.30 -13.49
C ARG A 449 7.21 -12.84 -14.50
N LEU A 450 6.64 -14.02 -14.24
CA LEU A 450 5.67 -14.64 -15.14
C LEU A 450 4.46 -13.71 -15.39
N ALA A 451 3.97 -13.06 -14.34
CA ALA A 451 2.88 -12.09 -14.47
C ALA A 451 3.33 -10.82 -15.20
N PHE A 452 4.49 -10.28 -14.86
CA PHE A 452 5.04 -9.10 -15.55
C PHE A 452 5.21 -9.34 -17.05
N ASP A 453 5.80 -10.45 -17.46
CA ASP A 453 6.02 -10.78 -18.87
C ASP A 453 4.69 -10.91 -19.63
N ARG A 454 3.66 -11.51 -19.00
CA ARG A 454 2.32 -11.63 -19.56
C ARG A 454 1.66 -10.26 -19.76
N ILE A 455 1.64 -9.43 -18.72
CA ILE A 455 0.98 -8.12 -18.77
C ILE A 455 1.72 -7.17 -19.73
N ALA A 456 3.05 -7.19 -19.74
CA ALA A 456 3.85 -6.39 -20.68
C ALA A 456 3.52 -6.73 -22.14
N GLY A 457 3.34 -8.01 -22.47
CA GLY A 457 2.91 -8.45 -23.79
C GLY A 457 1.54 -7.87 -24.19
N TRP A 458 0.56 -7.91 -23.29
CA TRP A 458 -0.78 -7.35 -23.56
C TRP A 458 -0.82 -5.84 -23.63
N VAL A 459 0.04 -5.12 -22.91
CA VAL A 459 0.14 -3.66 -23.05
C VAL A 459 0.76 -3.29 -24.39
N HIS A 460 1.74 -4.06 -24.86
CA HIS A 460 2.39 -3.83 -26.15
C HIS A 460 1.50 -4.18 -27.33
N ASP A 461 0.80 -5.31 -27.25
CA ASP A 461 -0.20 -5.72 -28.24
C ASP A 461 -1.55 -6.03 -27.56
N PRO A 462 -2.37 -4.99 -27.29
CA PRO A 462 -3.68 -5.15 -26.67
C PRO A 462 -4.62 -6.08 -27.44
N ALA A 463 -4.43 -6.26 -28.75
CA ALA A 463 -5.29 -7.15 -29.53
C ALA A 463 -5.17 -8.61 -29.07
N THR A 464 -4.01 -9.02 -28.56
CA THR A 464 -3.75 -10.38 -28.06
C THR A 464 -4.40 -10.72 -26.72
N TYR A 465 -5.02 -9.74 -26.05
CA TYR A 465 -5.67 -9.95 -24.76
C TYR A 465 -7.01 -10.71 -24.90
N PRO A 466 -7.12 -11.96 -24.39
CA PRO A 466 -8.20 -12.86 -24.81
C PRO A 466 -9.47 -12.76 -23.97
N TYR A 467 -9.47 -12.00 -22.87
CA TYR A 467 -10.56 -12.01 -21.88
C TYR A 467 -11.66 -10.98 -22.15
N ARG A 468 -11.62 -10.29 -23.29
CA ARG A 468 -12.68 -9.36 -23.69
C ARG A 468 -13.92 -10.13 -24.13
N LYS A 469 -15.08 -9.70 -23.66
CA LYS A 469 -16.37 -10.19 -24.16
C LYS A 469 -16.59 -9.80 -25.63
N ASP A 470 -16.21 -8.57 -26.00
CA ASP A 470 -16.18 -8.09 -27.38
C ASP A 470 -14.73 -8.07 -27.89
N PRO A 471 -14.33 -8.97 -28.82
CA PRO A 471 -12.98 -9.00 -29.36
C PRO A 471 -12.57 -7.71 -30.09
N ALA A 472 -13.52 -6.93 -30.62
CA ALA A 472 -13.27 -5.70 -31.35
C ALA A 472 -13.04 -4.49 -30.43
N ALA A 473 -13.45 -4.56 -29.16
CA ALA A 473 -13.27 -3.48 -28.20
C ALA A 473 -11.79 -3.35 -27.78
N THR A 474 -11.30 -2.11 -27.68
CA THR A 474 -9.94 -1.85 -27.16
C THR A 474 -9.97 -1.81 -25.63
N PRO A 475 -9.18 -2.64 -24.93
CA PRO A 475 -9.14 -2.60 -23.47
C PRO A 475 -8.46 -1.31 -22.99
N ASN A 476 -8.63 -0.94 -21.73
CA ASN A 476 -7.82 0.05 -21.04
C ASN A 476 -6.54 -0.64 -20.50
N TYR A 477 -5.38 -0.21 -20.99
CA TYR A 477 -4.11 -0.92 -20.76
C TYR A 477 -2.99 -0.06 -20.15
N MET A 478 -3.07 1.28 -20.15
CA MET A 478 -1.89 2.14 -19.89
C MET A 478 -1.80 2.79 -18.51
N TYR A 479 -2.56 2.33 -17.51
CA TYR A 479 -2.50 2.86 -16.15
C TYR A 479 -1.50 2.09 -15.26
N ASN A 480 -0.80 2.79 -14.35
CA ASN A 480 0.11 2.25 -13.34
C ASN A 480 1.34 1.47 -13.83
N VAL A 481 1.95 1.85 -14.96
CA VAL A 481 3.18 1.18 -15.45
C VAL A 481 4.47 1.68 -14.78
N GLY A 482 4.39 2.56 -13.77
CA GLY A 482 5.58 3.13 -13.11
C GLY A 482 6.51 2.09 -12.48
N TYR A 483 5.96 0.99 -11.96
CA TYR A 483 6.74 -0.12 -11.39
C TYR A 483 7.61 -0.85 -12.43
N TRP A 484 7.35 -0.66 -13.73
CA TRP A 484 8.19 -1.24 -14.78
C TRP A 484 9.60 -0.64 -14.79
N GLU A 485 9.80 0.56 -14.24
CA GLU A 485 11.14 1.12 -14.01
C GLU A 485 12.00 0.19 -13.14
N VAL A 486 11.38 -0.60 -12.26
CA VAL A 486 12.03 -1.63 -11.44
C VAL A 486 12.10 -2.95 -12.20
N LEU A 487 10.96 -3.46 -12.66
CA LEU A 487 10.90 -4.82 -13.21
C LEU A 487 11.67 -4.96 -14.53
N HIS A 488 11.68 -3.94 -15.38
CA HIS A 488 12.45 -3.96 -16.63
C HIS A 488 13.96 -3.99 -16.36
N MET A 489 14.43 -3.34 -15.30
CA MET A 489 15.84 -3.39 -14.91
C MET A 489 16.23 -4.78 -14.41
N ARG A 490 15.33 -5.43 -13.65
CA ARG A 490 15.52 -6.79 -13.13
C ARG A 490 15.43 -7.84 -14.24
N TRP A 491 14.42 -7.72 -15.09
CA TRP A 491 14.09 -8.63 -16.17
C TRP A 491 13.87 -7.81 -17.45
N PRO A 492 14.95 -7.58 -18.23
CA PRO A 492 14.85 -6.86 -19.49
C PRO A 492 13.78 -7.48 -20.39
N ASN A 493 12.74 -6.69 -20.67
CA ASN A 493 11.58 -7.09 -21.45
C ASN A 493 11.39 -6.06 -22.59
N PRO A 494 11.41 -6.46 -23.87
CA PRO A 494 11.34 -5.55 -25.01
C PRO A 494 10.05 -4.70 -25.04
N ALA A 495 8.90 -5.32 -24.71
CA ALA A 495 7.61 -4.64 -24.65
C ALA A 495 7.62 -3.54 -23.57
N ALA A 496 8.09 -3.88 -22.37
CA ALA A 496 8.24 -2.89 -21.29
C ALA A 496 9.24 -1.79 -21.64
N GLY A 497 10.37 -2.15 -22.26
CA GLY A 497 11.40 -1.20 -22.70
C GLY A 497 10.88 -0.17 -23.70
N ALA A 498 10.08 -0.61 -24.68
CA ALA A 498 9.45 0.28 -25.67
C ALA A 498 8.47 1.26 -25.00
N VAL A 499 7.64 0.78 -24.07
CA VAL A 499 6.72 1.64 -23.31
C VAL A 499 7.49 2.65 -22.47
N LEU A 500 8.50 2.23 -21.71
CA LEU A 500 9.33 3.12 -20.91
C LEU A 500 10.06 4.16 -21.76
N ALA A 501 10.63 3.77 -22.90
CA ALA A 501 11.32 4.69 -23.81
C ALA A 501 10.38 5.80 -24.33
N SER A 502 9.12 5.47 -24.63
CA SER A 502 8.12 6.43 -25.11
C SER A 502 7.49 7.30 -24.01
N ARG A 503 7.52 6.85 -22.75
CA ARG A 503 6.80 7.47 -21.64
C ARG A 503 7.67 8.16 -20.61
N ARG A 504 8.98 7.94 -20.61
CA ARG A 504 9.89 8.56 -19.63
C ARG A 504 9.97 10.09 -19.78
N PRO A 505 9.96 10.86 -18.67
CA PRO A 505 9.68 10.42 -17.31
C PRO A 505 8.25 9.92 -17.17
N VAL A 506 8.10 8.70 -16.62
CA VAL A 506 6.80 8.02 -16.55
C VAL A 506 5.88 8.84 -15.66
N LYS A 507 5.01 9.59 -16.31
CA LYS A 507 3.86 10.26 -15.70
C LYS A 507 2.72 9.24 -15.67
N ASP A 508 1.78 9.40 -14.73
CA ASP A 508 0.49 8.66 -14.63
C ASP A 508 0.33 7.66 -13.47
N ASP A 509 1.23 7.60 -12.49
CA ASP A 509 0.98 6.81 -11.27
C ASP A 509 0.94 7.69 -10.01
N PRO A 510 -0.26 7.99 -9.47
CA PRO A 510 -0.37 8.78 -8.27
C PRO A 510 0.05 8.04 -7.00
N MET A 511 0.30 6.72 -7.05
CA MET A 511 0.66 5.90 -5.89
C MET A 511 2.16 5.55 -5.88
N SER A 512 2.91 5.94 -6.91
CA SER A 512 4.37 5.80 -7.00
C SER A 512 5.02 6.92 -7.81
N ILE A 513 5.39 7.99 -7.11
CA ILE A 513 5.87 9.20 -7.78
C ILE A 513 7.37 9.12 -8.03
N GLY A 514 7.78 9.58 -9.21
CA GLY A 514 9.20 9.76 -9.51
C GLY A 514 9.94 8.45 -9.76
N MET A 515 9.27 7.37 -10.17
CA MET A 515 9.91 6.08 -10.44
C MET A 515 11.02 6.18 -11.50
N THR A 516 10.87 7.01 -12.54
CA THR A 516 11.96 7.27 -13.50
C THR A 516 13.17 7.92 -12.83
N PHE A 517 12.95 8.81 -11.85
CA PHE A 517 14.04 9.40 -11.10
C PHE A 517 14.69 8.35 -10.20
N THR A 518 13.92 7.65 -9.37
CA THR A 518 14.44 6.78 -8.30
C THR A 518 14.98 5.44 -8.78
N HIS A 519 14.43 4.89 -9.88
CA HIS A 519 14.73 3.55 -10.37
C HIS A 519 15.10 3.50 -11.87
N GLY A 520 14.79 4.54 -12.64
CA GLY A 520 15.04 4.54 -14.09
C GLY A 520 16.52 4.39 -14.45
N GLY A 521 16.87 3.25 -15.06
CA GLY A 521 18.24 2.92 -15.43
C GLY A 521 19.15 2.62 -14.24
N LEU A 522 18.57 2.14 -13.13
CA LEU A 522 19.27 1.75 -11.90
C LEU A 522 18.74 0.39 -11.42
N LEU A 523 19.66 -0.54 -11.14
CA LEU A 523 19.37 -1.78 -10.40
C LEU A 523 19.52 -1.52 -8.91
#